data_AF-A0A2S9TCY3-F1
#
_entry.id   AF-A0A2S9TCY3-F1
#
_cell.length_a   1.000
_cell.length_b   1.000
_cell.length_c   1.000
_cell.angle_alpha   90.00
_cell.angle_beta   90.00
_cell.angle_gamma   90.00
#
_symmetry.space_group_name_H-M   'P 1'
#
loop_
_entity.id
_entity.type
_entity.pdbx_description
1 polymer ?
#
loop_
_entity_poly.entity_id
_entity_poly.type
_entity_poly.pdbx_seq_one_letter_code
_entity_poly.pdbx_strand_id
1 'polypeptide(L)'
;MSKYFWNTIIFFIFVSLVFLIIIFIKQNNEQQKSDNLEKTPITSKYVEILTDEMKQNLEKNAPQILENLKITKENINSIINENIDKLFDEIIDKNLDGYLDFHYSVKGEYTEFGAMLFEDFFGNINELINEKVLGKDFNEKLNAMSNTIVNDTDKQIFEHINFTTNIATQNVDLELNKSSLSQLTQNIRNNIEHNLVDIKATVIGTAIATKLAISIATKISAKVTAKVSAKIATKAAASGVAATSGVAACGPAAIICGVGAAVVAWFGTDAIVVSGDEYFNRDDFKQEIINSLNEAKEELKLNYKPILEQVDTISINYQNELKNTSTKKRMIDNIK
;
A
#
# COMPACT_ATOMS: atom_id res chain seq x y z
N MET A 1 -3.31 -59.58 -33.23
CA MET A 1 -3.55 -58.80 -32.00
C MET A 1 -4.70 -57.77 -32.10
N SER A 2 -5.55 -57.82 -33.14
CA SER A 2 -6.62 -56.81 -33.35
C SER A 2 -8.03 -57.24 -32.89
N LYS A 3 -8.35 -58.54 -32.86
CA LYS A 3 -9.69 -59.01 -32.45
C LYS A 3 -9.97 -58.82 -30.95
N TYR A 4 -8.97 -59.05 -30.11
CA TYR A 4 -9.11 -58.87 -28.65
C TYR A 4 -9.28 -57.40 -28.25
N PHE A 5 -8.62 -56.48 -28.97
CA PHE A 5 -8.73 -55.04 -28.73
C PHE A 5 -10.13 -54.48 -29.02
N TRP A 6 -10.75 -54.90 -30.13
CA TRP A 6 -12.12 -54.47 -30.47
C TRP A 6 -13.16 -55.09 -29.54
N ASN A 7 -12.98 -56.34 -29.09
CA ASN A 7 -13.88 -56.96 -28.12
C ASN A 7 -13.83 -56.26 -26.75
N THR A 8 -12.67 -55.81 -26.30
CA THR A 8 -12.56 -55.05 -25.05
C THR A 8 -13.26 -53.69 -25.15
N ILE A 9 -13.15 -52.99 -26.28
CA ILE A 9 -13.81 -51.69 -26.48
C ILE A 9 -15.34 -51.86 -26.46
N ILE A 10 -15.87 -52.85 -27.18
CA ILE A 10 -17.30 -53.13 -27.22
C ILE A 10 -17.82 -53.51 -25.82
N PHE A 11 -17.05 -54.29 -25.06
CA PHE A 11 -17.39 -54.63 -23.68
C PHE A 11 -17.47 -53.40 -22.78
N PHE A 12 -16.49 -52.48 -22.85
CA PHE A 12 -16.53 -51.24 -22.05
C PHE A 12 -17.68 -50.32 -22.43
N ILE A 13 -18.03 -50.22 -23.71
CA ILE A 13 -19.21 -49.45 -24.16
C ILE A 13 -20.49 -50.04 -23.60
N PHE A 14 -20.64 -51.37 -23.64
CA PHE A 14 -21.80 -52.05 -23.10
C PHE A 14 -21.93 -51.85 -21.58
N VAL A 15 -20.82 -51.99 -20.84
CA VAL A 15 -20.79 -51.74 -19.39
C VAL A 15 -21.17 -50.29 -19.07
N SER A 16 -20.66 -49.32 -19.82
CA SER A 16 -20.98 -47.89 -19.65
C SER A 16 -22.47 -47.61 -19.89
N LEU A 17 -23.07 -48.21 -20.92
CA LEU A 17 -24.50 -48.11 -21.22
C LEU A 17 -25.36 -48.70 -20.09
N VAL A 18 -24.97 -49.86 -19.55
CA VAL A 18 -25.66 -50.47 -18.41
C VAL A 18 -25.60 -49.57 -17.17
N PHE A 19 -24.45 -48.93 -16.89
CA PHE A 19 -24.33 -47.97 -15.80
C PHE A 19 -25.23 -46.73 -16.00
N LEU A 20 -25.32 -46.20 -17.22
CA LEU A 20 -26.21 -45.09 -17.53
C LEU A 20 -27.69 -45.47 -17.34
N ILE A 21 -28.08 -46.69 -17.73
CA ILE A 21 -29.44 -47.20 -17.53
C ILE A 21 -29.73 -47.38 -16.04
N ILE A 22 -28.79 -47.89 -15.24
CA ILE A 22 -28.96 -48.04 -13.78
C ILE A 22 -29.10 -46.66 -13.10
N ILE A 23 -28.32 -45.66 -13.51
CA ILE A 23 -28.44 -44.28 -13.00
C ILE A 23 -29.81 -43.71 -13.38
N PHE A 24 -30.26 -43.90 -14.61
CA PHE A 24 -31.57 -43.44 -15.08
C PHE A 24 -32.74 -44.10 -14.34
N ILE A 25 -32.67 -45.42 -14.11
CA ILE A 25 -33.67 -46.15 -13.32
C ILE A 25 -33.65 -45.69 -11.85
N LYS A 26 -32.48 -45.45 -11.26
CA LYS A 26 -32.37 -44.97 -9.88
C LYS A 26 -32.91 -43.55 -9.73
N GLN A 27 -32.64 -42.67 -10.69
CA GLN A 27 -33.17 -41.30 -10.73
C GLN A 27 -34.71 -41.28 -10.85
N ASN A 28 -35.28 -42.17 -11.67
CA ASN A 28 -36.75 -42.32 -11.76
C ASN A 28 -37.36 -42.96 -10.51
N ASN A 29 -36.69 -43.94 -9.88
CA ASN A 29 -37.23 -44.63 -8.70
C ASN A 29 -37.15 -43.79 -7.43
N GLU A 30 -36.17 -42.88 -7.28
CA GLU A 30 -36.16 -41.93 -6.17
C GLU A 30 -37.24 -40.83 -6.31
N GLN A 31 -37.75 -40.60 -7.52
CA GLN A 31 -38.91 -39.73 -7.75
C GLN A 31 -40.27 -40.37 -7.47
N GLN A 32 -40.34 -41.70 -7.25
CA GLN A 32 -41.61 -42.42 -7.09
C GLN A 32 -41.83 -43.04 -5.70
N LYS A 33 -40.97 -42.71 -4.71
CA LYS A 33 -41.16 -43.15 -3.31
C LYS A 33 -41.49 -41.99 -2.38
N SER A 34 -42.62 -41.35 -2.62
CA SER A 34 -43.40 -40.72 -1.56
C SER A 34 -44.83 -40.56 -2.04
N ASP A 35 -45.65 -41.59 -1.85
CA ASP A 35 -47.06 -41.41 -1.57
C ASP A 35 -47.61 -42.65 -0.87
N ASN A 36 -47.98 -42.47 0.40
CA ASN A 36 -49.23 -42.92 1.00
C ASN A 36 -49.22 -42.55 2.49
N LEU A 37 -49.46 -41.27 2.74
CA LEU A 37 -50.29 -40.86 3.87
C LEU A 37 -51.25 -39.83 3.31
N GLU A 38 -52.48 -40.27 3.11
CA GLU A 38 -53.64 -39.44 2.77
C GLU A 38 -53.79 -38.37 3.86
N LYS A 39 -53.16 -37.21 3.63
CA LYS A 39 -53.53 -35.93 4.21
C LYS A 39 -53.91 -35.08 3.01
N THR A 40 -55.18 -34.71 2.96
CA THR A 40 -55.75 -33.75 2.02
C THR A 40 -54.74 -32.63 1.72
N PRO A 41 -54.22 -32.52 0.48
CA PRO A 41 -53.33 -31.42 0.16
C PRO A 41 -54.21 -30.19 0.04
N ILE A 42 -54.09 -29.26 0.99
CA ILE A 42 -54.35 -27.87 0.67
C ILE A 42 -53.24 -27.49 -0.31
N THR A 43 -53.45 -27.73 -1.61
CA THR A 43 -52.59 -27.18 -2.65
C THR A 43 -52.80 -25.68 -2.66
N SER A 44 -52.09 -24.96 -1.78
CA SER A 44 -51.83 -23.55 -2.01
C SER A 44 -50.97 -23.48 -3.27
N LYS A 45 -51.59 -23.11 -4.40
CA LYS A 45 -50.86 -22.81 -5.61
C LYS A 45 -50.06 -21.54 -5.31
N TYR A 46 -48.73 -21.63 -5.32
CA TYR A 46 -47.90 -20.45 -5.10
C TYR A 46 -47.64 -19.76 -6.43
N VAL A 47 -47.82 -18.44 -6.48
CA VAL A 47 -47.41 -17.61 -7.62
C VAL A 47 -46.09 -16.92 -7.24
N GLU A 48 -45.09 -17.02 -8.11
CA GLU A 48 -43.86 -16.23 -8.01
C GLU A 48 -44.10 -14.85 -8.61
N ILE A 49 -43.94 -13.80 -7.80
CA ILE A 49 -44.01 -12.41 -8.26
C ILE A 49 -42.64 -11.74 -8.17
N LEU A 50 -42.36 -10.80 -9.05
CA LEU A 50 -41.18 -9.93 -8.94
C LEU A 50 -41.42 -8.88 -7.85
N THR A 51 -40.38 -8.57 -7.08
CA THR A 51 -40.43 -7.66 -5.95
C THR A 51 -39.27 -6.67 -5.95
N ASP A 52 -39.58 -5.44 -5.54
CA ASP A 52 -38.62 -4.36 -5.30
C ASP A 52 -38.15 -4.34 -3.82
N GLU A 53 -38.24 -5.47 -3.12
CA GLU A 53 -38.00 -5.58 -1.67
C GLU A 53 -36.58 -5.11 -1.31
N MET A 54 -35.57 -5.46 -2.12
CA MET A 54 -34.20 -4.97 -1.97
C MET A 54 -34.08 -3.45 -2.10
N LYS A 55 -34.75 -2.86 -3.11
CA LYS A 55 -34.75 -1.42 -3.32
C LYS A 55 -35.39 -0.69 -2.14
N GLN A 56 -36.55 -1.17 -1.66
CA GLN A 56 -37.24 -0.61 -0.51
C GLN A 56 -36.39 -0.70 0.77
N ASN A 57 -35.73 -1.84 1.01
CA ASN A 57 -34.84 -2.02 2.15
C ASN A 57 -33.66 -1.03 2.12
N LEU A 58 -33.05 -0.82 0.94
CA LEU A 58 -31.97 0.13 0.76
C LEU A 58 -32.42 1.57 0.99
N GLU A 59 -33.56 1.98 0.42
CA GLU A 59 -34.11 3.33 0.61
C GLU A 59 -34.48 3.60 2.07
N LYS A 60 -35.11 2.62 2.75
CA LYS A 60 -35.49 2.71 4.16
C LYS A 60 -34.27 2.82 5.10
N ASN A 61 -33.19 2.11 4.78
CA ASN A 61 -32.00 2.03 5.64
C ASN A 61 -30.82 2.87 5.11
N ALA A 62 -31.04 3.76 4.15
CA ALA A 62 -30.00 4.62 3.58
C ALA A 62 -29.17 5.37 4.65
N PRO A 63 -29.74 5.89 5.76
CA PRO A 63 -28.94 6.52 6.81
C PRO A 63 -27.93 5.57 7.47
N GLN A 64 -28.29 4.30 7.68
CA GLN A 64 -27.40 3.31 8.29
C GLN A 64 -26.26 2.92 7.34
N ILE A 65 -26.56 2.81 6.04
CA ILE A 65 -25.56 2.53 5.01
C ILE A 65 -24.57 3.69 4.90
N LEU A 66 -25.06 4.93 4.92
CA LEU A 66 -24.22 6.13 4.88
C LEU A 66 -23.31 6.23 6.11
N GLU A 67 -23.83 5.94 7.30
CA GLU A 67 -23.01 5.94 8.53
C GLU A 67 -21.96 4.85 8.50
N ASN A 68 -22.31 3.63 8.06
CA ASN A 68 -21.33 2.55 7.91
C ASN A 68 -20.26 2.88 6.86
N LEU A 69 -20.62 3.53 5.75
CA LEU A 69 -19.66 4.03 4.75
C LEU A 69 -18.71 5.05 5.37
N LYS A 70 -19.22 6.00 6.16
CA LYS A 70 -18.40 6.99 6.86
C LYS A 70 -17.39 6.33 7.79
N ILE A 71 -17.82 5.39 8.63
CA ILE A 71 -16.95 4.62 9.53
C ILE A 71 -15.90 3.85 8.72
N THR A 72 -16.29 3.23 7.60
CA THR A 72 -15.38 2.51 6.71
C THR A 72 -14.28 3.43 6.18
N LYS A 73 -14.62 4.65 5.77
CA LYS A 73 -13.65 5.66 5.31
C LYS A 73 -12.74 6.15 6.43
N GLU A 74 -13.27 6.35 7.63
CA GLU A 74 -12.47 6.72 8.81
C GLU A 74 -11.45 5.62 9.15
N ASN A 75 -11.86 4.34 9.11
CA ASN A 75 -10.96 3.20 9.30
C ASN A 75 -9.87 3.14 8.23
N ILE A 76 -10.23 3.28 6.95
CA ILE A 76 -9.26 3.31 5.84
C ILE A 76 -8.27 4.46 6.01
N ASN A 77 -8.75 5.64 6.40
CA ASN A 77 -7.88 6.78 6.67
C ASN A 77 -6.93 6.50 7.85
N SER A 78 -7.39 5.81 8.90
CA SER A 78 -6.52 5.37 10.01
C SER A 78 -5.44 4.40 9.53
N ILE A 79 -5.83 3.38 8.75
CA ILE A 79 -4.91 2.39 8.16
C ILE A 79 -3.81 3.08 7.35
N ILE A 80 -4.18 4.04 6.49
CA ILE A 80 -3.23 4.82 5.69
C ILE A 80 -2.26 5.58 6.60
N ASN A 81 -2.79 6.33 7.57
CA ASN A 81 -1.96 7.16 8.45
C ASN A 81 -1.02 6.32 9.31
N GLU A 82 -1.52 5.27 9.96
CA GLU A 82 -0.72 4.41 10.84
C GLU A 82 0.42 3.72 10.08
N ASN A 83 0.16 3.21 8.88
CA ASN A 83 1.20 2.54 8.09
C ASN A 83 2.26 3.52 7.58
N ILE A 84 1.85 4.71 7.14
CA ILE A 84 2.78 5.76 6.70
C ILE A 84 3.59 6.31 7.87
N ASP A 85 2.94 6.64 8.99
CA ASP A 85 3.61 7.13 10.19
C ASP A 85 4.65 6.10 10.67
N LYS A 86 4.28 4.82 10.74
CA LYS A 86 5.19 3.73 11.10
C LYS A 86 6.42 3.63 10.19
N LEU A 87 6.26 3.79 8.87
CA LEU A 87 7.38 3.75 7.93
C LEU A 87 8.40 4.87 8.22
N PHE A 88 7.91 6.09 8.43
CA PHE A 88 8.76 7.25 8.66
C PHE A 88 9.35 7.28 10.08
N ASP A 89 8.60 6.86 11.09
CA ASP A 89 9.10 6.71 12.46
C ASP A 89 10.24 5.68 12.49
N GLU A 90 10.11 4.57 11.77
CA GLU A 90 11.19 3.58 11.66
C GLU A 90 12.46 4.17 11.02
N ILE A 91 12.32 5.02 10.00
CA ILE A 91 13.45 5.71 9.35
C ILE A 91 14.12 6.67 10.33
N ILE A 92 13.33 7.47 11.05
CA ILE A 92 13.83 8.45 12.03
C ILE A 92 14.56 7.71 13.17
N ASP A 93 13.99 6.64 13.69
CA ASP A 93 14.53 5.93 14.85
C ASP A 93 15.77 5.10 14.52
N LYS A 94 15.85 4.51 13.31
CA LYS A 94 16.93 3.55 12.98
C LYS A 94 18.07 4.16 12.17
N ASN A 95 17.78 5.12 11.29
CA ASN A 95 18.77 5.57 10.31
C ASN A 95 19.33 6.94 10.64
N LEU A 96 18.53 7.82 11.27
CA LEU A 96 18.87 9.23 11.38
C LEU A 96 20.13 9.48 12.20
N ASP A 97 20.25 8.87 13.38
CA ASP A 97 21.46 9.05 14.20
C ASP A 97 22.70 8.47 13.53
N GLY A 98 22.58 7.33 12.82
CA GLY A 98 23.68 6.77 12.03
C GLY A 98 24.10 7.66 10.85
N TYR A 99 23.16 8.38 10.24
CA TYR A 99 23.49 9.39 9.23
C TYR A 99 24.16 10.62 9.85
N LEU A 100 23.69 11.10 10.99
CA LEU A 100 24.30 12.23 11.70
C LEU A 100 25.74 11.91 12.11
N ASP A 101 26.00 10.72 12.65
CA ASP A 101 27.35 10.28 13.01
C ASP A 101 28.26 10.18 11.77
N PHE A 102 27.70 9.82 10.62
CA PHE A 102 28.41 9.88 9.35
C PHE A 102 28.71 11.33 8.94
N HIS A 103 27.70 12.20 8.89
CA HIS A 103 27.82 13.62 8.50
C HIS A 103 28.85 14.36 9.36
N TYR A 104 28.81 14.13 10.69
CA TYR A 104 29.75 14.67 11.67
C TYR A 104 31.02 13.84 11.84
N SER A 105 31.38 13.01 10.87
CA SER A 105 32.69 12.38 10.81
C SER A 105 33.56 13.06 9.76
N VAL A 106 34.88 13.08 9.99
CA VAL A 106 35.85 13.58 8.98
C VAL A 106 35.65 12.86 7.65
N LYS A 107 35.45 11.54 7.67
CA LYS A 107 35.19 10.76 6.46
C LYS A 107 33.91 11.20 5.75
N GLY A 108 32.83 11.43 6.49
CA GLY A 108 31.56 11.85 5.91
C GLY A 108 31.64 13.23 5.28
N GLU A 109 32.27 14.20 5.96
CA GLU A 109 32.48 15.54 5.40
C GLU A 109 33.23 15.49 4.05
N TYR A 110 34.32 14.71 3.97
CA TYR A 110 35.04 14.53 2.70
C TYR A 110 34.22 13.77 1.65
N THR A 111 33.37 12.83 2.06
CA THR A 111 32.52 12.06 1.14
C THR A 111 31.41 12.94 0.56
N GLU A 112 30.73 13.73 1.39
CA GLU A 112 29.67 14.66 0.95
C GLU A 112 30.24 15.79 0.10
N PHE A 113 31.38 16.34 0.49
CA PHE A 113 32.11 17.33 -0.31
C PHE A 113 32.57 16.75 -1.66
N GLY A 114 33.10 15.53 -1.65
CA GLY A 114 33.48 14.80 -2.85
C GLY A 114 32.28 14.54 -3.77
N ALA A 115 31.16 14.09 -3.23
CA ALA A 115 29.93 13.84 -3.98
C ALA A 115 29.35 15.13 -4.59
N MET A 116 29.58 16.29 -3.96
CA MET A 116 29.16 17.59 -4.46
C MET A 116 30.02 18.11 -5.63
N LEU A 117 31.35 17.90 -5.59
CA LEU A 117 32.28 18.47 -6.57
C LEU A 117 32.76 17.49 -7.64
N PHE A 118 32.77 16.20 -7.32
CA PHE A 118 33.36 15.13 -8.11
C PHE A 118 32.39 13.94 -8.17
N GLU A 119 31.16 14.21 -8.61
CA GLU A 119 30.07 13.21 -8.73
C GLU A 119 30.51 11.94 -9.46
N ASP A 120 31.33 12.06 -10.53
CA ASP A 120 31.86 10.93 -11.29
C ASP A 120 32.70 9.94 -10.46
N PHE A 121 33.27 10.39 -9.34
CA PHE A 121 34.16 9.58 -8.49
C PHE A 121 33.51 9.18 -7.16
N PHE A 122 32.72 10.08 -6.56
CA PHE A 122 32.12 9.87 -5.24
C PHE A 122 30.62 9.50 -5.28
N GLY A 123 30.01 9.52 -6.47
CA GLY A 123 28.59 9.31 -6.67
C GLY A 123 27.76 10.57 -6.38
N ASN A 124 26.47 10.49 -6.66
CA ASN A 124 25.55 11.59 -6.49
C ASN A 124 25.19 11.80 -5.00
N ILE A 125 25.22 13.05 -4.52
CA ILE A 125 24.90 13.39 -3.13
C ILE A 125 23.48 12.96 -2.72
N ASN A 126 22.52 13.00 -3.64
CA ASN A 126 21.15 12.55 -3.37
C ASN A 126 21.07 11.03 -3.21
N GLU A 127 21.87 10.27 -3.97
CA GLU A 127 21.96 8.81 -3.82
C GLU A 127 22.58 8.43 -2.47
N LEU A 128 23.68 9.11 -2.10
CA LEU A 128 24.32 8.94 -0.79
C LEU A 128 23.34 9.21 0.36
N ILE A 129 22.60 10.32 0.28
CA ILE A 129 21.59 10.70 1.29
C ILE A 129 20.45 9.68 1.31
N ASN A 130 19.94 9.25 0.16
CA ASN A 130 18.90 8.23 0.10
C ASN A 130 19.35 6.93 0.78
N GLU A 131 20.54 6.44 0.44
CA GLU A 131 21.09 5.23 1.04
C GLU A 131 21.26 5.36 2.55
N LYS A 132 21.78 6.50 3.02
CA LYS A 132 22.12 6.71 4.44
C LYS A 132 20.92 7.08 5.32
N VAL A 133 20.00 7.90 4.80
CA VAL A 133 18.83 8.41 5.54
C VAL A 133 17.65 7.47 5.37
N LEU A 134 17.26 7.15 4.14
CA LEU A 134 16.07 6.31 3.89
C LEU A 134 16.38 4.82 4.03
N GLY A 135 17.60 4.42 3.71
CA GLY A 135 18.03 3.02 3.70
C GLY A 135 17.88 2.40 2.30
N LYS A 136 18.72 1.40 2.00
CA LYS A 136 18.70 0.68 0.71
C LYS A 136 17.38 -0.04 0.45
N ASP A 137 16.71 -0.45 1.52
CA ASP A 137 15.45 -1.18 1.50
C ASP A 137 14.23 -0.24 1.53
N PHE A 138 14.40 1.08 1.43
CA PHE A 138 13.29 2.03 1.48
C PHE A 138 12.19 1.73 0.46
N ASN A 139 12.57 1.45 -0.80
CA ASN A 139 11.60 1.12 -1.85
C ASN A 139 10.84 -0.19 -1.55
N GLU A 140 11.53 -1.19 -0.99
CA GLU A 140 10.91 -2.46 -0.61
C GLU A 140 9.94 -2.27 0.55
N LYS A 141 10.34 -1.52 1.58
CA LYS A 141 9.50 -1.15 2.73
C LYS A 141 8.29 -0.34 2.32
N LEU A 142 8.46 0.66 1.44
CA LEU A 142 7.37 1.45 0.91
C LEU A 142 6.39 0.58 0.13
N ASN A 143 6.87 -0.30 -0.76
CA ASN A 143 6.01 -1.24 -1.48
C ASN A 143 5.27 -2.21 -0.55
N ALA A 144 5.93 -2.71 0.49
CA ALA A 144 5.30 -3.57 1.49
C ALA A 144 4.21 -2.83 2.28
N MET A 145 4.49 -1.58 2.68
CA MET A 145 3.51 -0.68 3.31
C MET A 145 2.32 -0.44 2.37
N SER A 146 2.55 -0.08 1.10
CA SER A 146 1.49 0.15 0.13
C SER A 146 0.61 -1.09 -0.07
N ASN A 147 1.22 -2.28 -0.19
CA ASN A 147 0.48 -3.54 -0.27
C ASN A 147 -0.38 -3.80 0.97
N THR A 148 0.14 -3.50 2.16
CA THR A 148 -0.60 -3.63 3.42
C THR A 148 -1.82 -2.71 3.43
N ILE A 149 -1.62 -1.43 3.11
CA ILE A 149 -2.71 -0.44 3.03
C ILE A 149 -3.78 -0.91 2.05
N VAL A 150 -3.41 -1.38 0.87
CA VAL A 150 -4.40 -1.83 -0.12
C VAL A 150 -5.17 -3.07 0.35
N ASN A 151 -4.49 -4.07 0.91
CA ASN A 151 -5.15 -5.29 1.38
C ASN A 151 -6.10 -5.01 2.55
N ASP A 152 -5.72 -4.13 3.47
CA ASP A 152 -6.58 -3.76 4.59
C ASP A 152 -7.75 -2.86 4.14
N THR A 153 -7.52 -1.99 3.16
CA THR A 153 -8.58 -1.21 2.49
C THR A 153 -9.60 -2.12 1.83
N ASP A 154 -9.13 -3.15 1.12
CA ASP A 154 -9.98 -4.15 0.47
C ASP A 154 -10.90 -4.84 1.49
N LYS A 155 -10.33 -5.27 2.62
CA LYS A 155 -11.11 -5.85 3.71
C LYS A 155 -12.21 -4.91 4.22
N GLN A 156 -11.91 -3.63 4.41
CA GLN A 156 -12.89 -2.63 4.84
C GLN A 156 -14.01 -2.43 3.81
N ILE A 157 -13.69 -2.39 2.52
CA ILE A 157 -14.67 -2.32 1.43
C ILE A 157 -15.59 -3.55 1.44
N PHE A 158 -15.02 -4.76 1.57
CA PHE A 158 -15.81 -5.98 1.64
C PHE A 158 -16.74 -6.04 2.86
N GLU A 159 -16.28 -5.56 4.02
CA GLU A 159 -17.11 -5.45 5.22
C GLU A 159 -18.31 -4.50 5.00
N HIS A 160 -18.08 -3.34 4.39
CA HIS A 160 -19.15 -2.39 4.03
C HIS A 160 -20.16 -2.98 3.03
N ILE A 161 -19.65 -3.72 2.05
CA ILE A 161 -20.47 -4.38 1.03
C ILE A 161 -21.34 -5.45 1.66
N ASN A 162 -20.78 -6.33 2.50
CA ASN A 162 -21.55 -7.35 3.21
C ASN A 162 -22.61 -6.74 4.13
N PHE A 163 -22.28 -5.65 4.83
CA PHE A 163 -23.25 -4.89 5.63
C PHE A 163 -24.43 -4.42 4.77
N THR A 164 -24.14 -3.82 3.61
CA THR A 164 -25.14 -3.33 2.67
C THR A 164 -25.96 -4.47 2.04
N THR A 165 -25.34 -5.61 1.72
CA THR A 165 -26.05 -6.83 1.25
C THR A 165 -27.04 -7.32 2.29
N ASN A 166 -26.62 -7.39 3.55
CA ASN A 166 -27.44 -7.90 4.64
C ASN A 166 -28.67 -7.01 4.85
N ILE A 167 -28.52 -5.69 4.70
CA ILE A 167 -29.65 -4.75 4.70
C ILE A 167 -30.56 -4.98 3.49
N ALA A 168 -30.01 -5.03 2.28
CA ALA A 168 -30.79 -5.16 1.06
C ALA A 168 -31.62 -6.45 1.03
N THR A 169 -31.06 -7.55 1.52
CA THR A 169 -31.68 -8.89 1.46
C THR A 169 -32.59 -9.20 2.65
N GLN A 170 -32.86 -8.24 3.54
CA GLN A 170 -33.83 -8.45 4.63
C GLN A 170 -35.20 -8.85 4.07
N ASN A 171 -35.77 -9.94 4.59
CA ASN A 171 -37.07 -10.50 4.15
C ASN A 171 -37.12 -11.01 2.69
N VAL A 172 -35.98 -11.07 2.00
CA VAL A 172 -35.88 -11.72 0.68
C VAL A 172 -35.67 -13.22 0.87
N ASP A 173 -36.42 -14.03 0.13
CA ASP A 173 -36.21 -15.49 0.08
C ASP A 173 -34.92 -15.78 -0.71
N LEU A 174 -33.84 -16.06 0.02
CA LEU A 174 -32.50 -16.28 -0.55
C LEU A 174 -32.43 -17.54 -1.43
N GLU A 175 -33.20 -18.58 -1.11
CA GLU A 175 -33.20 -19.82 -1.90
C GLU A 175 -33.88 -19.61 -3.24
N LEU A 176 -35.03 -18.93 -3.22
CA LEU A 176 -35.77 -18.59 -4.43
C LEU A 176 -34.99 -17.65 -5.36
N ASN A 177 -34.13 -16.82 -4.79
CA ASN A 177 -33.34 -15.81 -5.50
C ASN A 177 -31.87 -16.17 -5.69
N LYS A 178 -31.47 -17.41 -5.38
CA LYS A 178 -30.07 -17.84 -5.37
C LYS A 178 -29.32 -17.54 -6.66
N SER A 179 -29.95 -17.74 -7.82
CA SER A 179 -29.32 -17.47 -9.13
C SER A 179 -29.02 -15.98 -9.33
N SER A 180 -30.00 -15.11 -9.06
CA SER A 180 -29.85 -13.65 -9.22
C SER A 180 -28.83 -13.10 -8.22
N LEU A 181 -28.90 -13.54 -6.96
CA LEU A 181 -27.97 -13.11 -5.90
C LEU A 181 -26.54 -13.62 -6.14
N SER A 182 -26.39 -14.83 -6.70
CA SER A 182 -25.06 -15.37 -7.04
C SER A 182 -24.41 -14.60 -8.19
N GLN A 183 -25.18 -14.24 -9.24
CA GLN A 183 -24.67 -13.43 -10.36
C GLN A 183 -24.27 -12.03 -9.90
N LEU A 184 -25.12 -11.40 -9.08
CA LEU A 184 -24.85 -10.12 -8.44
C LEU A 184 -23.54 -10.18 -7.63
N THR A 185 -23.40 -11.17 -6.75
CA THR A 185 -22.18 -11.37 -5.94
C THR A 185 -20.92 -11.52 -6.79
N GLN A 186 -20.99 -12.21 -7.94
CA GLN A 186 -19.86 -12.37 -8.85
C GLN A 186 -19.51 -11.07 -9.57
N ASN A 187 -20.49 -10.36 -10.12
CA ASN A 187 -20.27 -9.08 -10.79
C ASN A 187 -19.64 -8.06 -9.84
N ILE A 188 -20.12 -8.03 -8.60
CA ILE A 188 -19.59 -7.15 -7.56
C ILE A 188 -18.16 -7.50 -7.22
N ARG A 189 -17.86 -8.80 -7.01
CA ARG A 189 -16.47 -9.22 -6.74
C ARG A 189 -15.54 -8.79 -7.86
N ASN A 190 -15.93 -9.02 -9.11
CA ASN A 190 -15.13 -8.62 -10.28
C ASN A 190 -14.95 -7.09 -10.35
N ASN A 191 -16.00 -6.32 -10.05
CA ASN A 191 -15.94 -4.86 -10.04
C ASN A 191 -15.04 -4.34 -8.90
N ILE A 192 -15.14 -4.90 -7.69
CA ILE A 192 -14.24 -4.56 -6.58
C ILE A 192 -12.80 -4.89 -6.98
N GLU A 193 -12.53 -6.10 -7.48
CA GLU A 193 -11.19 -6.52 -7.90
C GLU A 193 -10.60 -5.57 -8.96
N HIS A 194 -11.39 -5.12 -9.93
CA HIS A 194 -10.95 -4.13 -10.90
C HIS A 194 -10.61 -2.77 -10.25
N ASN A 195 -11.49 -2.24 -9.40
CA ASN A 195 -11.22 -0.97 -8.71
C ASN A 195 -10.00 -1.08 -7.80
N LEU A 196 -9.77 -2.21 -7.14
CA LEU A 196 -8.57 -2.44 -6.34
C LEU A 196 -7.31 -2.47 -7.19
N VAL A 197 -7.35 -3.02 -8.40
CA VAL A 197 -6.23 -2.95 -9.35
C VAL A 197 -5.91 -1.49 -9.67
N ASP A 198 -6.92 -0.65 -9.89
CA ASP A 198 -6.75 0.78 -10.14
C ASP A 198 -6.17 1.51 -8.90
N ILE A 199 -6.60 1.17 -7.69
CA ILE A 199 -5.99 1.63 -6.44
C ILE A 199 -4.52 1.23 -6.40
N LYS A 200 -4.20 -0.05 -6.63
CA LYS A 200 -2.82 -0.56 -6.61
C LYS A 200 -1.93 0.18 -7.61
N ALA A 201 -2.41 0.36 -8.84
CA ALA A 201 -1.66 1.11 -9.86
C ALA A 201 -1.40 2.56 -9.44
N THR A 202 -2.37 3.18 -8.77
CA THR A 202 -2.27 4.57 -8.30
C THR A 202 -1.29 4.71 -7.14
N VAL A 203 -1.29 3.80 -6.15
CA VAL A 203 -0.54 3.99 -4.89
C VAL A 203 0.75 3.17 -4.77
N ILE A 204 0.88 2.08 -5.52
CA ILE A 204 2.08 1.21 -5.56
C ILE A 204 2.98 1.58 -6.75
N GLY A 205 2.64 2.61 -7.52
CA GLY A 205 3.45 3.05 -8.65
C GLY A 205 4.88 3.41 -8.24
N THR A 206 5.88 2.81 -8.90
CA THR A 206 7.32 3.09 -8.69
C THR A 206 7.68 4.57 -8.84
N ALA A 207 6.85 5.34 -9.55
CA ALA A 207 6.97 6.78 -9.69
C ALA A 207 6.82 7.54 -8.37
N ILE A 208 5.92 7.11 -7.46
CA ILE A 208 5.72 7.77 -6.16
C ILE A 208 6.94 7.55 -5.27
N ALA A 209 7.44 6.31 -5.20
CA ALA A 209 8.64 5.95 -4.45
C ALA A 209 9.86 6.77 -4.86
N THR A 210 10.13 6.79 -6.17
CA THR A 210 11.25 7.52 -6.76
C THR A 210 11.12 9.03 -6.51
N LYS A 211 9.92 9.61 -6.72
CA LYS A 211 9.68 11.04 -6.51
C LYS A 211 9.90 11.44 -5.04
N LEU A 212 9.41 10.64 -4.09
CA LEU A 212 9.59 10.89 -2.66
C LEU A 212 11.07 10.82 -2.26
N ALA A 213 11.77 9.76 -2.66
CA ALA A 213 13.19 9.61 -2.37
C ALA A 213 14.00 10.80 -2.93
N ILE A 214 13.76 11.19 -4.18
CA ILE A 214 14.40 12.37 -4.79
C ILE A 214 14.07 13.65 -4.03
N SER A 215 12.80 13.87 -3.66
CA SER A 215 12.35 15.07 -2.95
C SER A 215 13.05 15.20 -1.58
N ILE A 216 13.08 14.13 -0.80
CA ILE A 216 13.74 14.08 0.51
C ILE A 216 15.23 14.34 0.34
N ALA A 217 15.89 13.59 -0.55
CA ALA A 217 17.32 13.72 -0.77
C ALA A 217 17.72 15.12 -1.24
N THR A 218 16.93 15.73 -2.14
CA THR A 218 17.20 17.09 -2.64
C THR A 218 17.11 18.14 -1.54
N LYS A 219 16.13 18.02 -0.63
CA LYS A 219 15.99 18.96 0.50
C LYS A 219 17.15 18.83 1.48
N ILE A 220 17.57 17.61 1.78
CA ILE A 220 18.69 17.36 2.69
C ILE A 220 20.02 17.76 2.02
N SER A 221 20.22 17.44 0.73
CA SER A 221 21.45 17.78 0.00
C SER A 221 21.64 19.28 -0.13
N ALA A 222 20.56 20.05 -0.32
CA ALA A 222 20.61 21.50 -0.29
C ALA A 222 21.13 22.04 1.05
N LYS A 223 20.71 21.44 2.17
CA LYS A 223 21.17 21.80 3.52
C LYS A 223 22.63 21.43 3.75
N VAL A 224 23.04 20.23 3.35
CA VAL A 224 24.44 19.78 3.39
C VAL A 224 25.33 20.73 2.57
N THR A 225 24.90 21.06 1.34
CA THR A 225 25.61 21.97 0.42
C THR A 225 25.81 23.36 1.05
N ALA A 226 24.77 23.90 1.69
CA ALA A 226 24.85 25.18 2.39
C ALA A 226 25.86 25.16 3.55
N LYS A 227 25.87 24.08 4.35
CA LYS A 227 26.83 23.92 5.46
C LYS A 227 28.27 23.79 4.99
N VAL A 228 28.51 22.97 3.97
CA VAL A 228 29.84 22.74 3.39
C VAL A 228 30.42 24.04 2.82
N SER A 229 29.63 24.79 2.05
CA SER A 229 30.08 26.08 1.49
C SER A 229 30.40 27.12 2.57
N ALA A 230 29.64 27.17 3.66
CA ALA A 230 29.91 28.04 4.81
C ALA A 230 31.23 27.66 5.54
N LYS A 231 31.51 26.36 5.71
CA LYS A 231 32.77 25.89 6.31
C LYS A 231 33.99 26.25 5.48
N ILE A 232 33.91 26.15 4.15
CA ILE A 232 35.01 26.54 3.24
C ILE A 232 35.29 28.04 3.34
N ALA A 233 34.24 28.87 3.34
CA ALA A 233 34.40 30.32 3.51
C ALA A 233 35.07 30.66 4.84
N THR A 234 34.72 29.96 5.92
CA THR A 234 35.32 30.15 7.25
C THR A 234 36.78 29.70 7.29
N LYS A 235 37.13 28.54 6.73
CA LYS A 235 38.52 28.08 6.62
C LYS A 235 39.37 29.05 5.77
N ALA A 236 38.83 29.57 4.68
CA ALA A 236 39.51 30.58 3.85
C ALA A 236 39.79 31.87 4.66
N ALA A 237 38.81 32.37 5.42
CA ALA A 237 38.98 33.53 6.30
C ALA A 237 40.03 33.28 7.41
N ALA A 238 40.02 32.10 8.04
CA ALA A 238 40.98 31.72 9.08
C ALA A 238 42.40 31.52 8.55
N SER A 239 42.55 30.97 7.34
CA SER A 239 43.85 30.79 6.67
C SER A 239 44.56 32.12 6.36
N GLY A 240 43.79 33.22 6.20
CA GLY A 240 44.33 34.59 6.12
C GLY A 240 45.03 35.07 7.40
N VAL A 241 44.69 34.51 8.56
CA VAL A 241 45.30 34.83 9.86
C VAL A 241 46.49 33.91 10.16
N ALA A 242 46.50 32.67 9.64
CA ALA A 242 47.61 31.73 9.80
C ALA A 242 48.82 32.05 8.88
N ALA A 243 48.59 32.68 7.73
CA ALA A 243 49.65 33.08 6.80
C ALA A 243 50.66 34.09 7.40
N THR A 244 50.32 34.77 8.49
CA THR A 244 51.20 35.76 9.14
C THR A 244 52.03 35.20 10.29
N SER A 245 51.79 33.96 10.75
CA SER A 245 52.48 33.38 11.92
C SER A 245 53.31 32.12 11.62
N GLY A 246 53.15 31.49 10.45
CA GLY A 246 53.84 30.23 10.09
C GLY A 246 55.33 30.35 9.70
N VAL A 247 55.88 31.56 9.54
CA VAL A 247 57.30 31.75 9.13
C VAL A 247 58.28 31.61 10.30
N ALA A 248 57.80 31.57 11.56
CA ALA A 248 58.67 31.65 12.72
C ALA A 248 59.14 30.31 13.31
N ALA A 249 58.47 29.19 13.04
CA ALA A 249 58.68 27.96 13.82
C ALA A 249 59.58 26.90 13.16
N CYS A 250 59.89 27.03 11.87
CA CYS A 250 60.80 26.13 11.17
C CYS A 250 61.69 26.99 10.30
N GLY A 251 62.97 27.11 10.65
CA GLY A 251 63.99 27.81 9.86
C GLY A 251 64.21 27.16 8.48
N PRO A 252 65.44 27.05 7.96
CA PRO A 252 65.71 26.54 6.60
C PRO A 252 65.14 25.14 6.25
N ALA A 253 64.65 24.38 7.23
CA ALA A 253 63.91 23.13 7.06
C ALA A 253 62.40 23.29 6.77
N ALA A 254 61.90 24.53 6.56
CA ALA A 254 60.48 24.86 6.35
C ALA A 254 59.80 24.09 5.21
N ILE A 255 60.53 23.56 4.23
CA ILE A 255 59.93 22.79 3.12
C ILE A 255 59.46 21.40 3.60
N ILE A 256 60.17 20.78 4.54
CA ILE A 256 59.86 19.43 5.02
C ILE A 256 58.94 19.49 6.24
N CYS A 257 59.17 20.43 7.16
CA CYS A 257 58.26 20.67 8.28
C CYS A 257 56.97 21.39 7.85
N GLY A 258 57.01 22.22 6.81
CA GLY A 258 55.84 22.93 6.31
C GLY A 258 54.84 22.02 5.63
N VAL A 259 55.26 21.05 4.80
CA VAL A 259 54.31 20.14 4.15
C VAL A 259 53.78 19.10 5.14
N GLY A 260 54.64 18.49 5.97
CA GLY A 260 54.19 17.51 6.97
C GLY A 260 53.32 18.14 8.07
N ALA A 261 53.73 19.28 8.63
CA ALA A 261 52.95 19.97 9.66
C ALA A 261 51.76 20.73 9.08
N ALA A 262 51.78 21.24 7.83
CA ALA A 262 50.58 21.81 7.21
C ALA A 262 49.58 20.72 6.83
N VAL A 263 50.02 19.53 6.40
CA VAL A 263 49.11 18.39 6.13
C VAL A 263 48.50 17.89 7.44
N VAL A 264 49.30 17.70 8.49
CA VAL A 264 48.80 17.30 9.82
C VAL A 264 47.95 18.40 10.46
N ALA A 265 48.29 19.67 10.28
CA ALA A 265 47.45 20.79 10.74
C ALA A 265 46.18 20.92 9.92
N TRP A 266 46.20 20.67 8.62
CA TRP A 266 45.02 20.69 7.75
C TRP A 266 44.02 19.61 8.18
N PHE A 267 44.46 18.35 8.21
CA PHE A 267 43.63 17.21 8.63
C PHE A 267 43.30 17.21 10.14
N GLY A 268 44.20 17.74 10.98
CA GLY A 268 43.96 17.90 12.42
C GLY A 268 42.95 19.01 12.74
N THR A 269 42.95 20.10 11.95
CA THR A 269 41.94 21.16 12.04
C THR A 269 40.57 20.63 11.62
N ASP A 270 40.50 19.71 10.64
CA ASP A 270 39.23 19.12 10.21
C ASP A 270 38.51 18.39 11.34
N ALA A 271 39.21 17.56 12.12
CA ALA A 271 38.61 16.86 13.26
C ALA A 271 38.04 17.83 14.31
N ILE A 272 38.75 18.93 14.59
CA ILE A 272 38.31 19.96 15.55
C ILE A 272 37.12 20.74 15.00
N VAL A 273 37.17 21.14 13.72
CA VAL A 273 36.08 21.88 13.05
C VAL A 273 34.82 21.03 12.96
N VAL A 274 34.95 19.74 12.64
CA VAL A 274 33.82 18.80 12.60
C VAL A 274 33.22 18.60 13.99
N SER A 275 34.04 18.35 15.01
CA SER A 275 33.55 18.16 16.38
C SER A 275 32.89 19.43 16.93
N GLY A 276 33.43 20.61 16.58
CA GLY A 276 32.83 21.89 16.91
C GLY A 276 31.48 22.08 16.23
N ASP A 277 31.39 21.80 14.93
CA ASP A 277 30.14 21.87 14.18
C ASP A 277 29.09 20.87 14.69
N GLU A 278 29.50 19.67 15.09
CA GLU A 278 28.63 18.68 15.73
C GLU A 278 28.04 19.24 17.03
N TYR A 279 28.90 19.73 17.92
CA TYR A 279 28.48 20.24 19.22
C TYR A 279 27.46 21.37 19.12
N PHE A 280 27.58 22.25 18.13
CA PHE A 280 26.68 23.39 17.98
C PHE A 280 25.46 23.13 17.09
N ASN A 281 25.58 22.29 16.06
CA ASN A 281 24.57 22.22 15.00
C ASN A 281 23.91 20.84 14.83
N ARG A 282 24.32 19.81 15.60
CA ARG A 282 23.80 18.44 15.41
C ARG A 282 22.29 18.36 15.62
N ASP A 283 21.79 18.94 16.70
CA ASP A 283 20.36 18.88 17.02
C ASP A 283 19.52 19.69 16.03
N ASP A 284 19.96 20.89 15.67
CA ASP A 284 19.28 21.72 14.67
C ASP A 284 19.23 21.01 13.31
N PHE A 285 20.33 20.38 12.89
CA PHE A 285 20.37 19.62 11.64
C PHE A 285 19.51 18.36 11.69
N LYS A 286 19.49 17.68 12.84
CA LYS A 286 18.58 16.54 13.08
C LYS A 286 17.13 16.97 12.88
N GLN A 287 16.71 18.08 13.48
CA GLN A 287 15.35 18.61 13.34
C GLN A 287 15.05 19.03 11.91
N GLU A 288 16.03 19.61 11.22
CA GLU A 288 15.91 19.96 9.80
C GLU A 288 15.64 18.75 8.89
N ILE A 289 16.28 17.61 9.17
CA ILE A 289 16.03 16.35 8.45
C ILE A 289 14.65 15.80 8.83
N ILE A 290 14.31 15.75 10.12
CA ILE A 290 12.98 15.32 10.61
C ILE A 290 11.87 16.13 9.95
N ASN A 291 12.01 17.44 9.83
CA ASN A 291 11.04 18.29 9.17
C ASN A 291 10.89 17.92 7.68
N SER A 292 12.00 17.63 7.00
CA SER A 292 11.98 17.21 5.58
C SER A 292 11.30 15.85 5.40
N LEU A 293 11.53 14.93 6.34
CA LEU A 293 10.86 13.62 6.38
C LEU A 293 9.36 13.77 6.68
N ASN A 294 8.97 14.62 7.63
CA ASN A 294 7.58 14.90 7.95
C ASN A 294 6.83 15.56 6.79
N GLU A 295 7.46 16.47 6.04
CA GLU A 295 6.86 17.03 4.83
C GLU A 295 6.61 15.96 3.77
N ALA A 296 7.57 15.06 3.54
CA ALA A 296 7.42 13.96 2.59
C ALA A 296 6.36 12.95 3.06
N LYS A 297 6.26 12.72 4.37
CA LYS A 297 5.22 11.90 5.00
C LYS A 297 3.83 12.44 4.71
N GLU A 298 3.63 13.75 4.88
CA GLU A 298 2.35 14.38 4.57
C GLU A 298 2.05 14.40 3.07
N GLU A 299 3.05 14.62 2.20
CA GLU A 299 2.88 14.47 0.75
C GLU A 299 2.43 13.04 0.37
N LEU A 300 3.02 12.03 1.01
CA LEU A 300 2.63 10.65 0.80
C LEU A 300 1.18 10.40 1.25
N LYS A 301 0.76 10.87 2.43
CA LYS A 301 -0.63 10.75 2.89
C LYS A 301 -1.61 11.38 1.89
N LEU A 302 -1.26 12.53 1.31
CA LEU A 302 -2.07 13.18 0.28
C LEU A 302 -2.23 12.31 -0.98
N ASN A 303 -1.17 11.61 -1.41
CA ASN A 303 -1.24 10.71 -2.56
C ASN A 303 -2.19 9.51 -2.35
N TYR A 304 -2.47 9.15 -1.09
CA TYR A 304 -3.40 8.08 -0.74
C TYR A 304 -4.85 8.54 -0.58
N LYS A 305 -5.11 9.85 -0.43
CA LYS A 305 -6.49 10.39 -0.28
C LYS A 305 -7.47 9.95 -1.38
N PRO A 306 -7.08 9.84 -2.67
CA PRO A 306 -8.00 9.40 -3.72
C PRO A 306 -8.63 8.01 -3.48
N ILE A 307 -8.02 7.15 -2.65
CA ILE A 307 -8.63 5.88 -2.23
C ILE A 307 -10.01 6.11 -1.62
N LEU A 308 -10.16 7.15 -0.78
CA LEU A 308 -11.41 7.43 -0.09
C LEU A 308 -12.55 7.81 -1.05
N GLU A 309 -12.22 8.43 -2.19
CA GLU A 309 -13.20 8.76 -3.24
C GLU A 309 -13.61 7.52 -4.05
N GLN A 310 -12.66 6.59 -4.26
CA GLN A 310 -12.96 5.32 -4.91
C GLN A 310 -13.90 4.46 -4.05
N VAL A 311 -13.76 4.51 -2.72
CA VAL A 311 -14.67 3.81 -1.79
C VAL A 311 -16.11 4.32 -1.93
N ASP A 312 -16.31 5.64 -2.07
CA ASP A 312 -17.65 6.21 -2.33
C ASP A 312 -18.23 5.66 -3.64
N THR A 313 -17.41 5.65 -4.70
CA THR A 313 -17.81 5.17 -6.03
C THR A 313 -18.21 3.70 -5.99
N ILE A 314 -17.42 2.86 -5.32
CA ILE A 314 -17.72 1.44 -5.13
C ILE A 314 -19.04 1.27 -4.37
N SER A 315 -19.24 1.99 -3.27
CA SER A 315 -20.49 1.92 -2.49
C SER A 315 -21.72 2.33 -3.31
N ILE A 316 -21.63 3.41 -4.07
CA ILE A 316 -22.74 3.90 -4.91
C ILE A 316 -23.07 2.90 -6.01
N ASN A 317 -22.06 2.42 -6.75
CA ASN A 317 -22.24 1.44 -7.82
C ASN A 317 -22.85 0.15 -7.26
N TYR A 318 -22.36 -0.31 -6.11
CA TYR A 318 -22.87 -1.49 -5.42
C TYR A 318 -24.35 -1.34 -5.04
N GLN A 319 -24.73 -0.22 -4.44
CA GLN A 319 -26.13 0.05 -4.11
C GLN A 319 -27.02 0.11 -5.36
N ASN A 320 -26.53 0.65 -6.47
CA ASN A 320 -27.27 0.71 -7.72
C ASN A 320 -27.49 -0.68 -8.33
N GLU A 321 -26.48 -1.55 -8.31
CA GLU A 321 -26.62 -2.95 -8.75
C GLU A 321 -27.65 -3.70 -7.91
N LEU A 322 -27.64 -3.52 -6.59
CA LEU A 322 -28.63 -4.11 -5.69
C LEU A 322 -30.06 -3.59 -5.97
N LYS A 323 -30.23 -2.27 -6.18
CA LYS A 323 -31.54 -1.67 -6.48
C LYS A 323 -32.14 -2.18 -7.79
N ASN A 324 -31.30 -2.48 -8.78
CA ASN A 324 -31.71 -2.93 -10.11
C ASN A 324 -31.86 -4.46 -10.21
N THR A 325 -31.54 -5.20 -9.13
CA THR A 325 -31.71 -6.66 -9.10
C THR A 325 -33.14 -7.02 -8.72
N SER A 326 -33.90 -7.56 -9.67
CA SER A 326 -35.25 -8.05 -9.39
C SER A 326 -35.19 -9.31 -8.52
N THR A 327 -35.97 -9.32 -7.44
CA THR A 327 -36.16 -10.50 -6.58
C THR A 327 -37.53 -11.12 -6.79
N LYS A 328 -37.68 -12.37 -6.40
CA LYS A 328 -38.92 -13.14 -6.44
C LYS A 328 -39.45 -13.36 -5.03
N LYS A 329 -40.77 -13.40 -4.90
CA LYS A 329 -41.49 -13.77 -3.67
C LYS A 329 -42.61 -14.76 -3.99
N ARG A 330 -42.83 -15.75 -3.12
CA ARG A 330 -43.98 -16.66 -3.20
C ARG A 330 -45.20 -16.02 -2.55
N MET A 331 -46.31 -15.91 -3.28
CA MET A 331 -47.63 -15.59 -2.73
C MET A 331 -48.58 -16.78 -2.84
N ILE A 332 -49.43 -16.98 -1.83
CA ILE A 332 -50.48 -17.99 -1.85
C ILE A 332 -51.60 -17.49 -2.77
N ASP A 333 -51.88 -18.22 -3.84
CA ASP A 333 -53.04 -18.02 -4.71
C ASP A 333 -54.29 -18.49 -3.95
N ASN A 334 -54.98 -17.56 -3.29
CA ASN A 334 -56.32 -17.82 -2.76
C ASN A 334 -57.29 -17.88 -3.94
N ILE A 335 -57.29 -19.01 -4.66
CA ILE A 335 -58.35 -19.33 -5.62
C ILE A 335 -59.65 -19.43 -4.80
N LYS A 336 -60.51 -18.41 -4.95
CA LYS A 336 -61.88 -18.42 -4.43
C LYS A 336 -62.75 -19.39 -5.20
#